data_AF-A0A6M0A7E8-F1
#
_entry.id   AF-A0A6M0A7E8-F1
#
_cell.length_a   1.000
_cell.length_b   1.000
_cell.length_c   1.000
_cell.angle_alpha   90.00
_cell.angle_beta   90.00
_cell.angle_gamma   90.00
#
_symmetry.space_group_name_H-M   'P 1'
#
loop_
_entity.id
_entity.type
_entity.pdbx_description
1 polymer ?
#
loop_
_entity_poly.entity_id
_entity_poly.type
_entity_poly.pdbx_seq_one_letter_code
_entity_poly.pdbx_strand_id
1 'polypeptide(L)'
;MDLKEQNWKNFTAHLRDWHGIWTRYSPSGEVKESFQSLRSFQSNPEKTEIHQVNRYIYAEDNFKEESWDYNQQENNLPDGIFHPQADSMRTICFESGHTAWVTRQLKPDSYFGVELFFRYEELRHSVGIVYDKQGALFRTANIREDARGFPSQYWSKEIEQVSERNLSGNWQGTSVTMTPDLKISEPVAIQLNWGWEGHNTFFLPDGVSISCPDQVSVGTPCTLAANWLVTPSKLQQLKVKYDESGGFAALTLEQLHL
;
A
#
# COMPACT_ATOMS: atom_id res chain seq x y z
N MET A 1 14.52 -20.99 -3.85
CA MET A 1 14.58 -20.17 -2.62
C MET A 1 13.28 -20.43 -1.86
N ASP A 2 13.33 -20.57 -0.54
CA ASP A 2 12.10 -20.67 0.26
C ASP A 2 11.26 -19.39 0.11
N LEU A 3 9.92 -19.50 0.07
CA LEU A 3 9.04 -18.39 -0.32
C LEU A 3 9.07 -17.24 0.69
N LYS A 4 9.11 -17.56 1.99
CA LYS A 4 9.29 -16.52 3.02
C LYS A 4 10.64 -15.83 2.89
N GLU A 5 11.72 -16.54 2.57
CA GLU A 5 13.04 -15.93 2.39
C GLU A 5 13.07 -15.02 1.15
N GLN A 6 12.36 -15.39 0.09
CA GLN A 6 12.16 -14.52 -1.06
C GLN A 6 11.36 -13.26 -0.69
N ASN A 7 10.29 -13.39 0.11
CA ASN A 7 9.50 -12.25 0.57
C ASN A 7 10.32 -11.27 1.43
N TRP A 8 11.14 -11.79 2.37
CA TRP A 8 12.10 -10.98 3.13
C TRP A 8 13.09 -10.27 2.23
N LYS A 9 13.72 -10.99 1.30
CA LYS A 9 14.61 -10.38 0.31
C LYS A 9 13.93 -9.26 -0.47
N ASN A 10 12.69 -9.45 -0.91
CA ASN A 10 11.91 -8.42 -1.61
C ASN A 10 11.65 -7.21 -0.71
N PHE A 11 11.38 -7.41 0.59
CA PHE A 11 11.22 -6.31 1.56
C PHE A 11 12.50 -5.47 1.70
N THR A 12 13.70 -6.08 1.61
CA THR A 12 14.97 -5.34 1.65
C THR A 12 15.16 -4.36 0.49
N ALA A 13 14.33 -4.42 -0.56
CA ALA A 13 14.33 -3.45 -1.63
C ALA A 13 13.88 -2.04 -1.17
N HIS A 14 13.32 -1.93 0.04
CA HIS A 14 12.84 -0.69 0.66
C HIS A 14 13.85 -0.03 1.63
N LEU A 15 15.05 -0.60 1.82
CA LEU A 15 16.10 -0.11 2.73
C LEU A 15 16.68 1.24 2.32
N ARG A 16 15.99 2.34 2.68
CA ARG A 16 16.29 3.73 2.31
C ARG A 16 15.63 4.69 3.29
N ASP A 17 16.03 5.95 3.19
CA ASP A 17 15.31 7.08 3.77
C ASP A 17 14.26 7.58 2.77
N TRP A 18 12.98 7.37 3.09
CA TRP A 18 11.87 7.81 2.26
C TRP A 18 11.30 9.12 2.81
N HIS A 19 11.62 10.23 2.16
CA HIS A 19 11.11 11.54 2.56
C HIS A 19 9.82 11.85 1.82
N GLY A 20 8.83 12.43 2.48
CA GLY A 20 7.52 12.56 1.84
C GLY A 20 6.53 13.51 2.49
N ILE A 21 5.31 13.41 2.00
CA ILE A 21 4.11 14.05 2.55
C ILE A 21 3.06 12.97 2.75
N TRP A 22 2.50 12.90 3.95
CA TRP A 22 1.40 12.01 4.28
C TRP A 22 0.14 12.85 4.44
N THR A 23 -0.86 12.57 3.63
CA THR A 23 -2.15 13.26 3.65
C THR A 23 -3.24 12.25 3.99
N ARG A 24 -4.07 12.54 4.99
CA ARG A 24 -5.22 11.70 5.36
C ARG A 24 -6.52 12.39 4.99
N TYR A 25 -7.47 11.61 4.50
CA TYR A 25 -8.75 12.08 3.99
C TYR A 25 -9.91 11.46 4.78
N SER A 26 -11.00 12.21 4.88
CA SER A 26 -12.28 11.68 5.35
C SER A 26 -12.84 10.61 4.40
N PRO A 27 -13.88 9.87 4.79
CA PRO A 27 -14.61 8.99 3.88
C PRO A 27 -15.26 9.72 2.71
N SER A 28 -15.58 11.02 2.87
CA SER A 28 -16.08 11.88 1.78
C SER A 28 -14.98 12.46 0.91
N GLY A 29 -13.71 12.23 1.25
CA GLY A 29 -12.56 12.66 0.50
C GLY A 29 -11.97 14.03 0.86
N GLU A 30 -12.44 14.66 1.93
CA GLU A 30 -11.89 15.93 2.42
C GLU A 30 -10.54 15.72 3.10
N VAL A 31 -9.58 16.61 2.90
CA VAL A 31 -8.32 16.60 3.65
C VAL A 31 -8.59 16.83 5.14
N LYS A 32 -8.16 15.90 5.98
CA LYS A 32 -8.21 16.04 7.45
C LYS A 32 -6.88 16.48 8.04
N GLU A 33 -5.78 16.02 7.47
CA GLU A 33 -4.43 16.44 7.85
C GLU A 33 -3.43 16.17 6.74
N SER A 34 -2.35 16.95 6.70
CA SER A 34 -1.21 16.73 5.82
C SER A 34 0.05 17.17 6.54
N PHE A 35 1.10 16.34 6.53
CA PHE A 35 2.35 16.63 7.22
C PHE A 35 3.55 16.03 6.49
N GLN A 36 4.73 16.60 6.72
CA GLN A 36 5.97 16.07 6.17
C GLN A 36 6.35 14.79 6.92
N SER A 37 6.93 13.83 6.21
CA SER A 37 7.32 12.55 6.76
C SER A 37 8.75 12.16 6.42
N LEU A 38 9.36 11.36 7.29
CA LEU A 38 10.50 10.50 6.97
C LEU A 38 10.14 9.07 7.39
N ARG A 39 10.21 8.12 6.47
CA ARG A 39 10.15 6.69 6.75
C ARG A 39 11.49 6.07 6.38
N SER A 40 12.31 5.77 7.38
CA SER A 40 13.65 5.20 7.23
C SER A 40 13.63 3.70 7.48
N PHE A 41 14.33 2.94 6.65
CA PHE A 41 14.62 1.53 6.86
C PHE A 41 16.12 1.30 6.71
N GLN A 42 16.76 0.85 7.79
CA GLN A 42 18.19 0.56 7.83
C GLN A 42 18.41 -0.89 8.21
N SER A 43 19.43 -1.55 7.66
CA SER A 43 19.72 -2.95 8.01
C SER A 43 21.15 -3.13 8.50
N ASN A 44 21.38 -4.23 9.23
CA ASN A 44 22.73 -4.75 9.40
C ASN A 44 23.34 -5.19 8.04
N PRO A 45 24.68 -5.39 7.95
CA PRO A 45 25.34 -5.80 6.71
C PRO A 45 24.78 -7.09 6.09
N GLU A 46 24.37 -8.04 6.93
CA GLU A 46 23.81 -9.33 6.53
C GLU A 46 22.34 -9.23 6.08
N LYS A 47 21.68 -8.09 6.30
CA LYS A 47 20.25 -7.84 6.02
C LYS A 47 19.31 -8.82 6.72
N THR A 48 19.71 -9.31 7.89
CA THR A 48 18.90 -10.18 8.75
C THR A 48 18.12 -9.37 9.79
N GLU A 49 18.52 -8.13 10.02
CA GLU A 49 17.89 -7.22 10.98
C GLU A 49 17.60 -5.89 10.28
N ILE A 50 16.41 -5.34 10.51
CA ILE A 50 15.98 -4.06 9.94
C ILE A 50 15.47 -3.16 11.06
N HIS A 51 16.01 -1.96 11.17
CA HIS A 51 15.51 -0.88 12.00
C HIS A 51 14.65 0.05 11.15
N GLN A 52 13.38 0.20 11.52
CA GLN A 52 12.46 1.15 10.89
C GLN A 52 12.25 2.35 11.82
N VAL A 53 12.26 3.56 11.24
CA VAL A 53 11.85 4.80 11.90
C VAL A 53 10.82 5.53 11.06
N ASN A 54 9.70 5.90 11.66
CA ASN A 54 8.74 6.83 11.08
C ASN A 54 8.77 8.15 11.88
N ARG A 55 9.10 9.25 11.22
CA ARG A 55 9.01 10.61 11.75
C ARG A 55 7.88 11.37 11.08
N TYR A 56 6.98 11.91 11.88
CA TYR A 56 5.81 12.68 11.50
C TYR A 56 6.08 14.14 11.87
N ILE A 57 6.34 15.01 10.90
CA ILE A 57 6.84 16.37 11.10
C ILE A 57 5.69 17.36 10.81
N TYR A 58 5.07 17.88 11.87
CA TYR A 58 3.95 18.84 11.78
C TYR A 58 4.45 20.29 11.77
N ALA A 59 5.55 20.58 12.48
CA ALA A 59 6.29 21.84 12.45
C ALA A 59 7.74 21.60 12.94
N GLU A 60 8.63 22.60 12.87
CA GLU A 60 10.06 22.47 13.24
C GLU A 60 10.26 21.83 14.62
N ASP A 61 9.53 22.30 15.64
CA ASP A 61 9.59 21.79 17.01
C ASP A 61 8.43 20.85 17.38
N ASN A 62 7.62 20.44 16.40
CA ASN A 62 6.48 19.53 16.61
C ASN A 62 6.59 18.35 15.68
N PHE A 63 7.27 17.31 16.14
CA PHE A 63 7.32 16.03 15.46
C PHE A 63 7.05 14.88 16.41
N LYS A 64 6.49 13.81 15.85
CA LYS A 64 6.37 12.50 16.50
C LYS A 64 7.37 11.56 15.84
N GLU A 65 7.99 10.69 16.61
CA GLU A 65 8.83 9.60 16.09
C GLU A 65 8.37 8.27 16.69
N GLU A 66 8.35 7.24 15.85
CA GLU A 66 8.08 5.87 16.23
C GLU A 66 9.11 4.96 15.54
N SER A 67 9.53 3.89 16.21
CA SER A 67 10.52 2.97 15.67
C SER A 67 10.18 1.52 16.00
N TRP A 68 10.63 0.62 15.13
CA TRP A 68 10.43 -0.83 15.25
C TRP A 68 11.61 -1.59 14.67
N ASP A 69 11.97 -2.69 15.33
CA ASP A 69 13.01 -3.61 14.87
C ASP A 69 12.38 -4.89 14.31
N TYR A 70 12.94 -5.36 13.21
CA TYR A 70 12.60 -6.63 12.59
C TYR A 70 13.81 -7.54 12.63
N ASN A 71 13.60 -8.78 13.04
CA ASN A 71 14.56 -9.86 12.92
C ASN A 71 14.03 -10.88 11.92
N GLN A 72 14.83 -11.27 10.93
CA GLN A 72 14.44 -12.21 9.88
C GLN A 72 13.97 -13.56 10.46
N GLN A 73 14.60 -14.06 11.52
CA GLN A 73 14.21 -15.35 12.09
C GLN A 73 12.86 -15.29 12.80
N GLU A 74 12.53 -14.15 13.40
CA GLU A 74 11.33 -13.97 14.22
C GLU A 74 10.14 -13.43 13.42
N ASN A 75 10.40 -12.45 12.56
CA ASN A 75 9.36 -11.73 11.82
C ASN A 75 9.04 -12.37 10.46
N ASN A 76 9.95 -13.14 9.85
CA ASN A 76 9.73 -13.73 8.53
C ASN A 76 8.96 -15.06 8.62
N LEU A 77 7.65 -14.99 8.45
CA LEU A 77 6.77 -16.15 8.57
C LEU A 77 6.35 -16.68 7.19
N PRO A 78 5.86 -17.95 7.11
CA PRO A 78 5.35 -18.52 5.87
C PRO A 78 4.21 -17.73 5.21
N ASP A 79 3.54 -16.85 5.95
CA ASP A 79 2.43 -16.01 5.49
C ASP A 79 2.78 -14.52 5.37
N GLY A 80 4.06 -14.17 5.38
CA GLY A 80 4.58 -12.82 5.22
C GLY A 80 5.33 -12.30 6.45
N ILE A 81 5.79 -11.05 6.37
CA ILE A 81 6.57 -10.45 7.45
C ILE A 81 5.63 -9.86 8.50
N PHE A 82 5.77 -10.28 9.74
CA PHE A 82 5.07 -9.72 10.89
C PHE A 82 5.66 -8.35 11.27
N HIS A 83 4.80 -7.32 11.37
CA HIS A 83 5.20 -5.99 11.84
C HIS A 83 4.98 -5.88 13.37
N PRO A 84 5.98 -5.50 14.18
CA PRO A 84 5.85 -5.46 15.66
C PRO A 84 4.67 -4.63 16.19
N GLN A 85 4.34 -3.52 15.53
CA GLN A 85 3.15 -2.70 15.83
C GLN A 85 1.80 -3.40 15.62
N ALA A 86 1.69 -4.37 14.70
CA ALA A 86 0.42 -5.00 14.35
C ALA A 86 0.60 -6.48 13.97
N ASP A 87 0.45 -7.34 14.96
CA ASP A 87 0.51 -8.82 14.84
C ASP A 87 -0.51 -9.43 13.88
N SER A 88 -1.66 -8.75 13.77
CA SER A 88 -2.75 -9.10 12.87
C SER A 88 -2.45 -8.82 11.40
N MET A 89 -1.37 -8.11 11.09
CA MET A 89 -1.02 -7.69 9.75
C MET A 89 0.23 -8.39 9.22
N ARG A 90 0.34 -8.51 7.89
CA ARG A 90 1.49 -9.08 7.20
C ARG A 90 1.96 -8.15 6.09
N THR A 91 3.26 -8.00 5.98
CA THR A 91 3.90 -7.36 4.83
C THR A 91 4.26 -8.43 3.81
N ILE A 92 3.73 -8.26 2.60
CA ILE A 92 3.96 -9.14 1.45
C ILE A 92 4.47 -8.32 0.25
N CYS A 93 5.49 -8.83 -0.43
CA CYS A 93 6.33 -8.05 -1.34
C CYS A 93 6.55 -8.80 -2.66
N PHE A 94 6.23 -8.15 -3.77
CA PHE A 94 6.68 -8.56 -5.10
C PHE A 94 8.15 -8.17 -5.30
N GLU A 95 8.84 -8.90 -6.18
CA GLU A 95 10.23 -8.61 -6.55
C GLU A 95 10.41 -7.21 -7.17
N SER A 96 9.37 -6.69 -7.82
CA SER A 96 9.32 -5.34 -8.38
C SER A 96 9.28 -4.22 -7.31
N GLY A 97 9.28 -4.57 -6.03
CA GLY A 97 9.21 -3.63 -4.91
C GLY A 97 7.79 -3.15 -4.58
N HIS A 98 6.78 -3.62 -5.30
CA HIS A 98 5.38 -3.41 -4.92
C HIS A 98 5.08 -4.26 -3.69
N THR A 99 4.41 -3.67 -2.72
CA THR A 99 4.21 -4.30 -1.41
C THR A 99 2.80 -4.03 -0.93
N ALA A 100 2.28 -4.88 -0.05
CA ALA A 100 1.11 -4.55 0.74
C ALA A 100 1.34 -4.89 2.21
N TRP A 101 0.80 -4.06 3.08
CA TRP A 101 0.62 -4.37 4.50
C TRP A 101 -0.84 -4.67 4.72
N VAL A 102 -1.17 -5.95 4.89
CA VAL A 102 -2.56 -6.45 4.85
C VAL A 102 -2.97 -7.01 6.20
N THR A 103 -4.19 -6.69 6.63
CA THR A 103 -4.82 -7.43 7.75
C THR A 103 -5.05 -8.86 7.30
N ARG A 104 -4.67 -9.86 8.12
CA ARG A 104 -4.83 -11.28 7.76
C ARG A 104 -6.27 -11.75 7.81
N GLN A 105 -7.04 -11.20 8.75
CA GLN A 105 -8.37 -11.66 9.08
C GLN A 105 -9.20 -10.48 9.62
N LEU A 106 -10.31 -10.18 8.95
CA LEU A 106 -11.32 -9.26 9.49
C LEU A 106 -11.88 -9.87 10.79
N LYS A 107 -11.96 -9.04 11.83
CA LYS A 107 -12.51 -9.40 13.13
C LYS A 107 -13.67 -8.46 13.45
N PRO A 108 -14.79 -8.96 14.03
CA PRO A 108 -15.83 -8.11 14.56
C PRO A 108 -15.28 -7.10 15.58
N ASP A 109 -15.88 -5.90 15.62
CA ASP A 109 -15.56 -4.81 16.58
C ASP A 109 -14.06 -4.42 16.62
N SER A 110 -13.38 -4.55 15.48
CA SER A 110 -11.96 -4.24 15.34
C SER A 110 -11.74 -3.33 14.13
N TYR A 111 -10.77 -2.42 14.24
CA TYR A 111 -10.30 -1.69 13.07
C TYR A 111 -9.73 -2.67 12.05
N PHE A 112 -9.96 -2.37 10.78
CA PHE A 112 -9.45 -3.13 9.65
C PHE A 112 -8.75 -2.17 8.69
N GLY A 113 -7.64 -2.59 8.11
CA GLY A 113 -6.97 -1.75 7.14
C GLY A 113 -5.94 -2.48 6.30
N VAL A 114 -5.60 -1.81 5.21
CA VAL A 114 -4.52 -2.19 4.31
C VAL A 114 -3.71 -0.96 3.93
N GLU A 115 -2.42 -1.15 3.68
CA GLU A 115 -1.59 -0.17 2.98
C GLU A 115 -1.04 -0.82 1.69
N LEU A 116 -1.30 -0.21 0.54
CA LEU A 116 -0.81 -0.68 -0.76
C LEU A 116 0.32 0.22 -1.23
N PHE A 117 1.48 -0.36 -1.53
CA PHE A 117 2.71 0.35 -1.86
C PHE A 117 3.09 0.13 -3.33
N PHE A 118 3.11 1.20 -4.09
CA PHE A 118 3.64 1.27 -5.43
C PHE A 118 5.07 1.78 -5.43
N ARG A 119 5.87 1.29 -6.38
CA ARG A 119 7.24 1.75 -6.55
C ARG A 119 7.54 2.01 -8.02
N TYR A 120 8.21 3.13 -8.25
CA TYR A 120 8.79 3.47 -9.54
C TYR A 120 10.16 4.10 -9.30
N GLU A 121 11.23 3.32 -9.54
CA GLU A 121 12.61 3.74 -9.26
C GLU A 121 12.81 4.13 -7.77
N GLU A 122 13.14 5.40 -7.54
CA GLU A 122 13.37 6.06 -6.24
C GLU A 122 12.11 6.75 -5.70
N LEU A 123 10.96 6.58 -6.37
CA LEU A 123 9.66 7.08 -5.95
C LEU A 123 8.84 5.95 -5.35
N ARG A 124 8.15 6.27 -4.25
CA ARG A 124 7.15 5.41 -3.65
C ARG A 124 5.85 6.18 -3.47
N HIS A 125 4.77 5.51 -3.78
CA HIS A 125 3.43 5.96 -3.45
C HIS A 125 2.77 4.88 -2.62
N SER A 126 2.22 5.20 -1.46
CA SER A 126 1.36 4.27 -0.75
C SER A 126 0.01 4.85 -0.41
N VAL A 127 -0.97 3.97 -0.34
CA VAL A 127 -2.33 4.32 0.06
C VAL A 127 -2.79 3.47 1.22
N GLY A 128 -3.23 4.15 2.28
CA GLY A 128 -3.90 3.50 3.40
C GLY A 128 -5.41 3.51 3.17
N ILE A 129 -6.06 2.38 3.36
CA ILE A 129 -7.53 2.27 3.38
C ILE A 129 -7.89 1.67 4.73
N VAL A 130 -8.62 2.44 5.55
CA VAL A 130 -8.90 2.06 6.94
C VAL A 130 -10.39 2.12 7.20
N TYR A 131 -10.88 1.07 7.84
CA TYR A 131 -12.26 0.91 8.28
C TYR A 131 -12.32 0.90 9.81
N ASP A 132 -13.40 1.44 10.35
CA ASP A 132 -13.64 1.46 11.79
C ASP A 132 -14.10 0.10 12.32
N LYS A 133 -14.41 0.05 13.62
CA LYS A 133 -14.86 -1.15 14.31
C LYS A 133 -16.22 -1.68 13.84
N GLN A 134 -17.02 -0.82 13.20
CA GLN A 134 -18.30 -1.18 12.60
C GLN A 134 -18.09 -1.66 11.16
N GLY A 135 -16.87 -1.58 10.63
CA GLY A 135 -16.53 -1.91 9.25
C GLY A 135 -16.86 -0.81 8.26
N ALA A 136 -17.23 0.40 8.72
CA ALA A 136 -17.48 1.53 7.84
C ALA A 136 -16.15 2.18 7.43
N LEU A 137 -16.06 2.70 6.21
CA LEU A 137 -14.88 3.40 5.73
C LEU A 137 -14.60 4.57 6.67
N PHE A 138 -13.42 4.56 7.29
CA PHE A 138 -13.05 5.54 8.31
C PHE A 138 -12.17 6.64 7.74
N ARG A 139 -11.19 6.27 6.91
CA ARG A 139 -10.32 7.21 6.21
C ARG A 139 -9.56 6.53 5.08
N THR A 140 -9.09 7.35 4.15
CA THR A 140 -8.03 6.98 3.22
C THR A 140 -6.78 7.83 3.47
N ALA A 141 -5.63 7.39 2.97
CA ALA A 141 -4.39 8.15 3.03
C ALA A 141 -3.66 8.11 1.68
N ASN A 142 -3.03 9.23 1.34
CA ASN A 142 -2.09 9.36 0.23
C ASN A 142 -0.71 9.66 0.81
N ILE A 143 0.26 8.77 0.58
CA ILE A 143 1.62 8.90 1.06
C ILE A 143 2.55 8.94 -0.15
N ARG A 144 3.19 10.09 -0.37
CA ARG A 144 4.09 10.36 -1.50
C ARG A 144 5.49 10.52 -0.97
N GLU A 145 6.38 9.62 -1.38
CA GLU A 145 7.72 9.53 -0.83
C GLU A 145 8.78 9.44 -1.94
N ASP A 146 9.93 10.06 -1.68
CA ASP A 146 11.08 10.13 -2.58
C ASP A 146 12.35 9.80 -1.78
N ALA A 147 13.11 8.82 -2.27
CA ALA A 147 14.37 8.41 -1.63
C ALA A 147 15.56 9.33 -1.98
N ARG A 148 15.40 10.28 -2.91
CA ARG A 148 16.46 11.22 -3.30
C ARG A 148 16.51 12.47 -2.41
N GLY A 149 15.49 12.68 -1.58
CA GLY A 149 15.44 13.78 -0.61
C GLY A 149 14.13 14.56 -0.63
N PHE A 150 14.13 15.67 0.12
CA PHE A 150 12.98 16.55 0.29
C PHE A 150 13.36 18.02 0.06
N PRO A 151 12.49 18.85 -0.56
CA PRO A 151 11.24 18.45 -1.22
C PRO A 151 11.51 17.64 -2.50
N SER A 152 10.58 16.74 -2.85
CA SER A 152 10.67 16.02 -4.13
C SER A 152 10.34 16.97 -5.29
N GLN A 153 11.07 16.83 -6.40
CA GLN A 153 10.77 17.52 -7.66
C GLN A 153 9.70 16.79 -8.51
N TYR A 154 9.28 15.60 -8.08
CA TYR A 154 8.34 14.74 -8.83
C TYR A 154 6.93 14.73 -8.25
N TRP A 155 6.78 15.24 -7.02
CA TRP A 155 5.49 15.35 -6.35
C TRP A 155 4.98 16.78 -6.43
N SER A 156 3.71 16.93 -6.81
CA SER A 156 3.03 18.21 -6.70
C SER A 156 2.83 18.60 -5.24
N LYS A 157 2.50 19.88 -5.02
CA LYS A 157 2.06 20.38 -3.71
C LYS A 157 0.57 20.16 -3.48
N GLU A 158 -0.15 19.62 -4.46
CA GLU A 158 -1.58 19.39 -4.37
C GLU A 158 -1.88 18.35 -3.28
N ILE A 159 -2.90 18.61 -2.49
CA ILE A 159 -3.37 17.72 -1.43
C ILE A 159 -4.85 17.41 -1.56
N GLU A 160 -5.59 18.17 -2.37
CA GLU A 160 -7.01 17.96 -2.58
C GLU A 160 -7.27 16.91 -3.66
N GLN A 161 -8.42 16.24 -3.57
CA GLN A 161 -8.83 15.31 -4.61
C GLN A 161 -9.15 16.04 -5.91
N VAL A 162 -8.91 15.37 -7.03
CA VAL A 162 -9.43 15.79 -8.33
C VAL A 162 -10.80 15.16 -8.57
N SER A 163 -11.67 15.82 -9.32
CA SER A 163 -13.03 15.34 -9.58
C SER A 163 -13.06 14.08 -10.44
N GLU A 164 -12.08 13.93 -11.33
CA GLU A 164 -12.00 12.81 -12.26
C GLU A 164 -10.55 12.48 -12.62
N ARG A 165 -10.33 11.24 -13.08
CA ARG A 165 -9.08 10.83 -13.72
C ARG A 165 -9.37 10.16 -15.05
N ASN A 166 -8.71 10.64 -16.09
CA ASN A 166 -8.77 10.01 -17.39
C ASN A 166 -7.96 8.70 -17.38
N LEU A 167 -8.69 7.59 -17.31
CA LEU A 167 -8.17 6.22 -17.51
C LEU A 167 -8.72 5.59 -18.80
N SER A 168 -9.20 6.42 -19.74
CA SER A 168 -9.64 5.95 -21.05
C SER A 168 -8.47 5.44 -21.89
N GLY A 169 -8.78 4.60 -22.88
CA GLY A 169 -7.79 3.97 -23.75
C GLY A 169 -7.73 2.45 -23.58
N ASN A 170 -7.02 1.79 -24.49
CA ASN A 170 -6.89 0.33 -24.52
C ASN A 170 -5.68 -0.13 -23.70
N TRP A 171 -5.74 0.11 -22.40
CA TRP A 171 -4.71 -0.30 -21.46
C TRP A 171 -4.54 -1.82 -21.47
N GLN A 172 -3.33 -2.28 -21.75
CA GLN A 172 -2.97 -3.70 -21.78
C GLN A 172 -1.77 -3.94 -20.88
N GLY A 173 -1.63 -5.16 -20.38
CA GLY A 173 -0.56 -5.45 -19.44
C GLY A 173 -0.50 -6.88 -18.98
N THR A 174 0.24 -7.08 -17.89
CA THR A 174 0.35 -8.37 -17.21
C THR A 174 -0.19 -8.27 -15.80
N SER A 175 -0.73 -9.38 -15.31
CA SER A 175 -1.24 -9.55 -13.96
C SER A 175 -0.57 -10.75 -13.30
N VAL A 176 -0.11 -10.57 -12.07
CA VAL A 176 0.36 -11.65 -11.19
C VAL A 176 -0.37 -11.59 -9.87
N THR A 177 -0.69 -12.74 -9.30
CA THR A 177 -1.41 -12.83 -8.02
C THR A 177 -0.60 -13.61 -7.00
N MET A 178 -0.45 -13.04 -5.81
CA MET A 178 0.16 -13.67 -4.65
C MET A 178 -0.92 -14.16 -3.69
N THR A 179 -0.83 -15.43 -3.28
CA THR A 179 -1.71 -16.06 -2.28
C THR A 179 -1.15 -15.87 -0.85
N PRO A 180 -1.93 -16.20 0.20
CA PRO A 180 -1.51 -15.99 1.60
C PRO A 180 -0.28 -16.81 2.01
N ASP A 181 0.02 -17.91 1.32
CA ASP A 181 1.23 -18.72 1.48
C ASP A 181 2.39 -18.26 0.57
N LEU A 182 2.34 -17.01 0.10
CA LEU A 182 3.38 -16.31 -0.67
C LEU A 182 3.66 -16.90 -2.06
N LYS A 183 2.82 -17.81 -2.57
CA LYS A 183 2.95 -18.31 -3.94
C LYS A 183 2.47 -17.24 -4.92
N ILE A 184 3.27 -17.01 -5.96
CA ILE A 184 2.96 -16.07 -7.03
C ILE A 184 2.56 -16.87 -8.27
N SER A 185 1.46 -16.49 -8.91
CA SER A 185 1.02 -17.08 -10.17
C SER A 185 1.97 -16.72 -11.32
N GLU A 186 1.94 -17.52 -12.39
CA GLU A 186 2.50 -17.08 -13.67
C GLU A 186 1.81 -15.79 -14.15
N PRO A 187 2.51 -14.91 -14.87
CA PRO A 187 1.91 -13.70 -15.45
C PRO A 187 0.85 -14.05 -16.49
N VAL A 188 -0.29 -13.36 -16.43
CA VAL A 188 -1.34 -13.46 -17.44
C VAL A 188 -1.59 -12.12 -18.12
N ALA A 189 -1.88 -12.14 -19.42
CA ALA A 189 -2.23 -10.94 -20.17
C ALA A 189 -3.61 -10.42 -19.76
N ILE A 190 -3.74 -9.10 -19.59
CA ILE A 190 -4.97 -8.44 -19.15
C ILE A 190 -5.20 -7.13 -19.89
N GLN A 191 -6.42 -6.61 -19.75
CA GLN A 191 -6.76 -5.21 -19.99
C GLN A 191 -7.15 -4.54 -18.67
N LEU A 192 -7.07 -3.21 -18.62
CA LEU A 192 -7.47 -2.48 -17.41
C LEU A 192 -8.93 -2.76 -17.07
N ASN A 193 -9.14 -3.25 -15.85
CA ASN A 193 -10.44 -3.23 -15.20
C ASN A 193 -10.35 -2.28 -14.00
N TRP A 194 -11.03 -1.14 -14.10
CA TRP A 194 -11.12 -0.13 -13.05
C TRP A 194 -12.59 0.24 -12.81
N GLY A 195 -13.10 -0.16 -11.66
CA GLY A 195 -14.50 0.02 -11.28
C GLY A 195 -15.08 -1.25 -10.72
N TRP A 196 -15.78 -1.14 -9.60
CA TRP A 196 -16.46 -2.24 -8.93
C TRP A 196 -17.81 -1.74 -8.42
N GLU A 197 -18.83 -2.58 -8.54
CA GLU A 197 -20.14 -2.28 -7.99
C GLU A 197 -20.06 -2.11 -6.47
N GLY A 198 -20.74 -1.09 -5.93
CA GLY A 198 -20.73 -0.79 -4.50
C GLY A 198 -19.44 -0.17 -3.96
N HIS A 199 -18.50 0.20 -4.82
CA HIS A 199 -17.28 0.92 -4.41
C HIS A 199 -17.42 2.43 -4.58
N ASN A 200 -16.82 3.16 -3.64
CA ASN A 200 -16.44 4.53 -3.84
C ASN A 200 -15.08 4.62 -4.54
N THR A 201 -14.89 5.70 -5.29
CA THR A 201 -13.65 5.98 -6.00
C THR A 201 -13.14 7.36 -5.61
N PHE A 202 -11.87 7.41 -5.22
CA PHE A 202 -11.18 8.63 -4.82
C PHE A 202 -10.02 8.90 -5.77
N PHE A 203 -9.91 10.12 -6.31
CA PHE A 203 -8.82 10.51 -7.19
C PHE A 203 -7.88 11.45 -6.46
N LEU A 204 -6.85 10.88 -5.86
CA LEU A 204 -5.88 11.60 -5.05
C LEU A 204 -4.81 12.26 -5.93
N PRO A 205 -4.08 13.27 -5.44
CA PRO A 205 -2.97 13.89 -6.16
C PRO A 205 -1.94 12.91 -6.71
N ASP A 206 -1.20 13.38 -7.74
CA ASP A 206 -0.05 12.68 -8.35
C ASP A 206 -0.37 11.31 -8.95
N GLY A 207 -1.55 11.19 -9.56
CA GLY A 207 -1.90 10.04 -10.39
C GLY A 207 -2.43 8.83 -9.63
N VAL A 208 -2.67 8.93 -8.31
CA VAL A 208 -3.15 7.79 -7.50
C VAL A 208 -4.65 7.77 -7.26
N SER A 209 -5.28 6.62 -7.52
CA SER A 209 -6.72 6.43 -7.32
C SER A 209 -6.94 5.29 -6.34
N ILE A 210 -7.96 5.39 -5.52
CA ILE A 210 -8.44 4.31 -4.64
C ILE A 210 -9.84 3.91 -5.11
N SER A 211 -10.13 2.62 -5.07
CA SER A 211 -11.49 2.10 -5.15
C SER A 211 -11.74 1.06 -4.06
N CYS A 212 -12.72 1.32 -3.22
CA CYS A 212 -13.05 0.44 -2.09
C CYS A 212 -14.53 0.59 -1.69
N PRO A 213 -15.15 -0.44 -1.08
CA PRO A 213 -16.51 -0.34 -0.57
C PRO A 213 -16.57 0.60 0.65
N ASP A 214 -17.74 1.17 0.90
CA ASP A 214 -18.00 1.97 2.11
C ASP A 214 -18.13 1.14 3.38
N GLN A 215 -18.42 -0.15 3.23
CA GLN A 215 -18.66 -1.06 4.32
C GLN A 215 -17.98 -2.39 4.04
N VAL A 216 -17.32 -2.95 5.04
CA VAL A 216 -16.79 -4.31 5.04
C VAL A 216 -17.37 -5.11 6.20
N SER A 217 -17.54 -6.41 6.01
CA SER A 217 -18.01 -7.34 7.04
C SER A 217 -17.61 -8.77 6.70
N VAL A 218 -17.39 -9.58 7.74
CA VAL A 218 -17.31 -11.04 7.58
C VAL A 218 -18.62 -11.55 6.96
N GLY A 219 -18.52 -12.49 6.02
CA GLY A 219 -19.64 -13.01 5.23
C GLY A 219 -19.82 -12.32 3.87
N THR A 220 -19.07 -11.26 3.58
CA THR A 220 -19.12 -10.56 2.30
C THR A 220 -17.70 -10.39 1.74
N PRO A 221 -17.35 -11.08 0.64
CA PRO A 221 -16.05 -10.90 0.00
C PRO A 221 -15.91 -9.45 -0.45
N CYS A 222 -14.71 -8.90 -0.31
CA CYS A 222 -14.43 -7.55 -0.78
C CYS A 222 -13.09 -7.49 -1.51
N THR A 223 -12.96 -6.48 -2.36
CA THR A 223 -11.70 -6.10 -3.00
C THR A 223 -11.41 -4.66 -2.63
N LEU A 224 -10.17 -4.36 -2.26
CA LEU A 224 -9.69 -2.99 -2.12
C LEU A 224 -8.64 -2.81 -3.21
N ALA A 225 -8.82 -1.77 -4.02
CA ALA A 225 -7.96 -1.53 -5.15
C ALA A 225 -7.37 -0.14 -5.10
N ALA A 226 -6.16 -0.02 -5.62
CA ALA A 226 -5.55 1.25 -5.91
C ALA A 226 -4.80 1.18 -7.23
N ASN A 227 -4.69 2.31 -7.90
CA ASN A 227 -3.82 2.44 -9.06
C ASN A 227 -2.94 3.69 -8.95
N TRP A 228 -1.81 3.64 -9.64
CA TRP A 228 -0.91 4.78 -9.83
C TRP A 228 -0.62 4.96 -11.31
N LEU A 229 -1.14 6.05 -11.88
CA LEU A 229 -0.82 6.53 -13.21
C LEU A 229 0.55 7.22 -13.16
N VAL A 230 1.61 6.42 -13.29
CA VAL A 230 3.01 6.84 -13.19
C VAL A 230 3.36 7.85 -14.28
N THR A 231 2.91 7.57 -15.51
CA THR A 231 2.99 8.47 -16.67
C THR A 231 1.68 8.38 -17.45
N PRO A 232 1.42 9.28 -18.41
CA PRO A 232 0.22 9.19 -19.25
C PRO A 232 0.03 7.85 -19.98
N SER A 233 1.08 7.03 -20.11
CA SER A 233 1.06 5.73 -20.79
C SER A 233 1.53 4.56 -19.91
N LYS A 234 1.65 4.75 -18.59
CA LYS A 234 2.08 3.70 -17.65
C LYS A 234 1.25 3.74 -16.38
N LEU A 235 0.59 2.62 -16.09
CA LEU A 235 -0.31 2.44 -14.96
C LEU A 235 0.11 1.21 -14.16
N GLN A 236 0.15 1.33 -12.85
CA GLN A 236 0.32 0.21 -11.93
C GLN A 236 -0.95 0.06 -11.10
N GLN A 237 -1.37 -1.16 -10.79
CA GLN A 237 -2.55 -1.41 -9.97
C GLN A 237 -2.29 -2.54 -8.97
N LEU A 238 -2.70 -2.30 -7.72
CA LEU A 238 -2.69 -3.30 -6.66
C LEU A 238 -4.12 -3.55 -6.20
N LYS A 239 -4.48 -4.83 -6.07
CA LYS A 239 -5.78 -5.26 -5.57
C LYS A 239 -5.59 -6.26 -4.45
N VAL A 240 -6.11 -5.96 -3.28
CA VAL A 240 -6.18 -6.92 -2.18
C VAL A 240 -7.59 -7.46 -2.09
N LYS A 241 -7.71 -8.79 -2.01
CA LYS A 241 -8.98 -9.51 -1.92
C LYS A 241 -9.12 -10.17 -0.57
N TYR A 242 -10.31 -10.07 -0.02
CA TYR A 242 -10.76 -10.81 1.16
C TYR A 242 -11.90 -11.76 0.78
N ASP A 243 -11.91 -12.96 1.35
CA ASP A 243 -12.94 -13.97 1.09
C ASP A 243 -14.15 -13.82 2.03
N GLU A 244 -15.13 -14.73 1.89
CA GLU A 244 -16.35 -14.74 2.72
C GLU A 244 -16.05 -14.92 4.21
N SER A 245 -14.95 -15.56 4.57
CA SER A 245 -14.54 -15.70 5.98
C SER A 245 -13.94 -14.41 6.54
N GLY A 246 -13.68 -13.41 5.69
CA GLY A 246 -12.92 -12.22 6.04
C GLY A 246 -11.41 -12.46 6.06
N GLY A 247 -10.94 -13.58 5.52
CA GLY A 247 -9.52 -13.90 5.41
C GLY A 247 -8.89 -13.18 4.22
N PHE A 248 -7.64 -12.72 4.39
CA PHE A 248 -6.83 -12.28 3.26
C PHE A 248 -6.71 -13.44 2.27
N ALA A 249 -7.16 -13.21 1.03
CA ALA A 249 -7.26 -14.25 0.03
C ALA A 249 -6.22 -14.10 -1.08
N ALA A 250 -5.91 -12.86 -1.47
CA ALA A 250 -4.95 -12.59 -2.54
C ALA A 250 -4.49 -11.13 -2.58
N LEU A 251 -3.26 -10.91 -3.05
CA LEU A 251 -2.78 -9.63 -3.55
C LEU A 251 -2.44 -9.76 -5.03
N THR A 252 -3.06 -8.96 -5.88
CA THR A 252 -2.80 -8.92 -7.32
C THR A 252 -2.06 -7.65 -7.68
N LEU A 253 -0.96 -7.79 -8.44
CA LEU A 253 -0.25 -6.69 -9.09
C LEU A 253 -0.51 -6.72 -10.59
N GLU A 254 -0.87 -5.56 -11.12
CA GLU A 254 -1.09 -5.35 -12.55
C GLU A 254 -0.20 -4.22 -13.04
N GLN A 255 0.50 -4.45 -14.13
CA GLN A 255 1.37 -3.47 -14.77
C GLN A 255 0.89 -3.26 -16.20
N LEU A 256 0.36 -2.07 -16.46
CA LEU A 256 -0.33 -1.74 -17.70
C LEU A 256 0.32 -0.58 -18.44
N HIS A 257 0.13 -0.56 -19.75
CA HIS A 257 0.56 0.47 -20.67
C HIS A 257 -0.51 0.71 -21.75
N LEU A 258 -0.47 1.90 -22.34
CA LEU A 258 -1.26 2.26 -23.52
C LEU A 258 -0.52 1.92 -24.82
#